data_AF-F9PAT9-F1
#
_entry.id   AF-F9PAT9-F1
#
_cell.length_a   1.000
_cell.length_b   1.000
_cell.length_c   1.000
_cell.angle_alpha   90.00
_cell.angle_beta   90.00
_cell.angle_gamma   90.00
#
_symmetry.space_group_name_H-M   'P 1'
#
loop_
_entity.id
_entity.type
_entity.pdbx_description
1 polymer ?
#
loop_
_entity_poly.entity_id
_entity_poly.type
_entity_poly.pdbx_seq_one_letter_code
_entity_poly.pdbx_strand_id
1 'polypeptide(L)'
;MSENKYQIKREGNHFTLSSKNQEHNKFQSAYKAPSAHLWKALFSKLSTFFGLIFSGLMVAVSFLIATPFFILVVLFNWIKIAFGLGIFWVIAFFAYDTIILNNGSYRNPFESGWTVLILLVIAFIGAIMATIGETKN
;
A
#
# COMPACT_ATOMS: atom_id res chain seq x y z
N MET A 1 81.04 13.69 10.73
CA MET A 1 80.51 12.45 10.10
C MET A 1 79.81 11.66 11.20
N SER A 2 78.48 11.58 11.17
CA SER A 2 77.66 10.97 12.24
C SER A 2 77.35 9.52 11.85
N GLU A 3 77.95 8.55 12.54
CA GLU A 3 77.66 7.13 12.32
C GLU A 3 76.38 6.73 13.06
N ASN A 4 75.33 6.39 12.31
CA ASN A 4 74.11 5.82 12.88
C ASN A 4 74.38 4.36 13.29
N LYS A 5 74.47 4.10 14.60
CA LYS A 5 74.55 2.73 15.14
C LYS A 5 73.19 2.03 14.99
N TYR A 6 73.09 1.11 14.03
CA TYR A 6 71.95 0.22 13.88
C TYR A 6 72.11 -1.00 14.78
N GLN A 7 71.02 -1.46 15.40
CA GLN A 7 70.99 -2.73 16.14
C GLN A 7 70.26 -3.77 15.30
N ILE A 8 70.91 -4.91 15.09
CA ILE A 8 70.33 -6.06 14.39
C ILE A 8 69.77 -6.99 15.46
N LYS A 9 68.45 -7.16 15.49
CA LYS A 9 67.78 -8.14 16.35
C LYS A 9 67.25 -9.28 15.47
N ARG A 10 67.56 -10.52 15.85
CA ARG A 10 67.04 -11.72 15.17
C ARG A 10 65.78 -12.18 15.91
N GLU A 11 64.65 -12.22 15.21
CA GLU A 11 63.43 -12.88 15.68
C GLU A 11 63.10 -14.04 14.73
N GLY A 12 63.42 -15.26 15.16
CA GLY A 12 63.23 -16.46 14.35
C GLY A 12 64.05 -16.48 13.05
N ASN A 13 63.35 -16.68 11.92
CA ASN A 13 63.95 -16.78 10.58
C ASN A 13 64.05 -15.44 9.83
N HIS A 14 63.77 -14.30 10.47
CA HIS A 14 63.96 -12.98 9.87
C HIS A 14 64.81 -12.07 10.76
N PHE A 15 65.53 -11.16 10.11
CA PHE A 15 66.34 -10.13 10.76
C PHE A 15 65.66 -8.78 10.59
N THR A 16 65.43 -8.10 11.71
CA THR A 16 64.82 -6.77 11.73
C THR A 16 65.88 -5.75 12.11
N LEU A 17 66.11 -4.78 11.21
CA LEU A 17 66.98 -3.64 11.43
C LEU A 17 66.15 -2.53 12.09
N SER A 18 66.39 -2.24 13.36
CA SER A 18 65.75 -1.10 14.03
C SER A 18 66.77 0.00 14.29
N SER A 19 66.45 1.20 13.82
CA SER A 19 67.18 2.41 14.18
C SER A 19 66.70 2.89 15.54
N LYS A 20 67.62 3.25 16.44
CA LYS A 20 67.32 3.75 17.80
C LYS A 20 66.33 4.93 17.82
N ASN A 21 66.19 5.67 16.71
CA ASN A 21 65.20 6.74 16.56
C ASN A 21 63.74 6.26 16.35
N GLN A 22 63.49 4.97 16.09
CA GLN A 22 62.13 4.42 15.97
C GLN A 22 61.50 4.03 17.32
N GLU A 23 62.28 3.73 18.35
CA GLU A 23 61.73 3.41 19.68
C GLU A 23 61.15 4.63 20.39
N HIS A 24 61.75 5.81 20.21
CA HIS A 24 61.24 7.04 20.82
C HIS A 24 59.89 7.50 20.26
N ASN A 25 59.57 7.13 19.01
CA ASN A 25 58.31 7.49 18.36
C ASN A 25 57.17 6.50 18.63
N LYS A 26 57.46 5.33 19.22
CA LYS A 26 56.45 4.30 19.49
C LYS A 26 55.67 4.54 20.79
N PHE A 27 56.18 5.40 21.68
CA PHE A 27 55.53 5.74 22.94
C PHE A 27 54.48 6.85 22.86
N GLN A 28 54.30 7.50 21.69
CA GLN A 28 53.45 8.69 21.57
C GLN A 28 52.13 8.49 20.80
N SER A 29 51.74 7.24 20.51
CA SER A 29 50.49 6.92 19.79
C SER A 29 49.47 6.14 20.63
N ALA A 30 49.40 6.42 21.93
CA ALA A 30 48.38 5.86 22.81
C ALA A 30 47.45 6.96 23.35
N TYR A 31 46.74 7.66 22.46
CA TYR A 31 45.55 8.42 22.85
C TYR A 31 44.47 8.23 21.78
N LYS A 32 43.87 7.03 21.74
CA LYS A 32 42.59 6.83 21.05
C LYS A 32 41.49 7.40 21.95
N ALA A 33 41.00 8.59 21.62
CA ALA A 33 39.77 9.12 22.21
C ALA A 33 38.60 8.18 21.84
N PRO A 34 37.90 7.55 22.80
CA PRO A 34 36.92 6.50 22.51
C PRO A 34 35.50 7.04 22.22
N SER A 35 35.28 8.35 22.16
CA SER A 35 33.93 8.93 22.28
C SER A 35 33.19 9.21 20.97
N ALA A 36 33.89 9.60 19.89
CA ALA A 36 33.23 10.06 18.67
C ALA A 36 32.41 8.96 17.96
N HIS A 37 32.89 7.72 18.02
CA HIS A 37 32.22 6.57 17.39
C HIS A 37 30.94 6.16 18.15
N LEU A 38 30.92 6.32 19.48
CA LEU A 38 29.75 6.03 20.31
C LEU A 38 28.66 7.09 20.14
N TRP A 39 29.03 8.38 20.09
CA TRP A 39 28.08 9.46 19.80
C TRP A 39 27.45 9.31 18.41
N LYS A 40 28.24 8.93 17.40
CA LYS A 40 27.74 8.66 16.05
C LYS A 40 26.76 7.48 16.01
N ALA A 41 27.03 6.42 16.77
CA ALA A 41 26.15 5.25 16.88
C ALA A 41 24.84 5.56 17.63
N LEU A 42 24.89 6.36 18.69
CA LEU A 42 23.70 6.80 19.43
C LEU A 42 22.83 7.74 18.57
N PHE A 43 23.44 8.68 17.87
CA PHE A 43 22.72 9.60 16.98
C PHE A 43 22.11 8.86 15.76
N SER A 44 22.80 7.85 15.23
CA SER A 44 22.27 6.96 14.19
C SER A 44 21.02 6.23 14.68
N LYS A 45 21.05 5.62 15.86
CA LYS A 45 19.87 4.92 16.43
C LYS A 45 18.71 5.87 16.70
N LEU A 46 19.00 7.08 17.18
CA LEU A 46 18.00 8.11 17.42
C LEU A 46 17.37 8.60 16.11
N SER A 47 18.18 8.80 15.06
CA SER A 47 17.72 9.13 13.72
C SER A 47 16.82 8.04 13.12
N THR A 48 17.16 6.76 13.30
CA THR A 48 16.31 5.65 12.87
C THR A 48 14.97 5.63 13.62
N PHE A 49 14.97 5.89 14.93
CA PHE A 49 13.74 5.98 15.73
C PHE A 49 12.82 7.13 15.26
N PHE A 50 13.38 8.34 15.07
CA PHE A 50 12.62 9.46 14.53
C PHE A 50 12.15 9.22 13.09
N GLY A 51 12.97 8.55 12.28
CA GLY A 51 12.59 8.13 10.92
C GLY A 51 11.39 7.17 10.92
N LEU A 52 11.34 6.24 11.87
CA LEU A 52 10.23 5.29 11.99
C LEU A 52 8.93 5.98 12.46
N ILE A 53 9.03 6.89 13.43
CA ILE A 53 7.88 7.71 13.87
C ILE A 53 7.38 8.59 12.74
N PHE A 54 8.28 9.25 12.01
CA PHE A 54 7.93 10.09 10.87
C PHE A 54 7.31 9.27 9.73
N SER A 55 7.81 8.07 9.46
CA SER A 55 7.21 7.14 8.50
C SER A 55 5.79 6.76 8.91
N GLY A 56 5.56 6.43 10.18
CA GLY A 56 4.23 6.13 10.70
C GLY A 56 3.27 7.32 10.58
N LEU A 57 3.76 8.52 10.89
CA LEU A 57 3.01 9.77 10.73
C LEU A 57 2.63 10.02 9.27
N MET A 58 3.57 9.85 8.35
CA MET A 58 3.32 10.03 6.91
C MET A 58 2.28 9.04 6.38
N VAL A 59 2.28 7.80 6.86
CA VAL A 59 1.23 6.82 6.53
C VAL A 59 -0.12 7.28 7.06
N ALA A 60 -0.20 7.73 8.31
CA ALA A 60 -1.44 8.22 8.91
C ALA A 60 -2.00 9.44 8.16
N VAL A 61 -1.15 10.39 7.77
CA VAL A 61 -1.54 11.56 6.97
C VAL A 61 -2.02 11.14 5.59
N SER A 62 -1.30 10.22 4.94
CA SER A 62 -1.67 9.70 3.62
C SER A 62 -3.03 8.99 3.67
N PHE A 63 -3.27 8.19 4.71
CA PHE A 63 -4.56 7.53 4.94
C PHE A 63 -5.68 8.53 5.19
N LEU A 64 -5.42 9.56 6.01
CA LEU A 64 -6.40 10.61 6.31
C LEU A 64 -6.80 11.41 5.06
N ILE A 65 -5.86 11.62 4.14
CA ILE A 65 -6.13 12.29 2.86
C ILE A 65 -6.83 11.33 1.89
N ALA A 66 -6.43 10.06 1.80
CA ALA A 66 -6.99 9.10 0.85
C ALA A 66 -8.43 8.68 1.18
N THR A 67 -8.75 8.54 2.47
CA THR A 67 -10.06 8.09 2.97
C THR A 67 -11.24 8.91 2.43
N PRO A 68 -11.25 10.26 2.46
CA PRO A 68 -12.36 11.04 1.91
C PRO A 68 -12.52 10.86 0.40
N PHE A 69 -11.43 10.75 -0.37
CA PHE A 69 -11.52 10.48 -1.81
C PHE A 69 -12.10 9.10 -2.09
N PHE A 70 -11.69 8.09 -1.32
CA PHE A 70 -12.25 6.74 -1.42
C PHE A 70 -13.76 6.75 -1.16
N ILE A 71 -14.20 7.40 -0.09
CA ILE A 71 -15.63 7.52 0.25
C ILE A 71 -16.40 8.21 -0.88
N LEU A 72 -15.86 9.30 -1.45
CA LEU A 72 -16.50 10.02 -2.55
C LEU A 72 -16.66 9.14 -3.80
N VAL A 73 -15.63 8.39 -4.18
CA VAL A 73 -15.66 7.49 -5.35
C VAL A 73 -16.70 6.38 -5.14
N VAL A 74 -16.70 5.76 -3.96
CA VAL A 74 -17.69 4.74 -3.60
C VAL A 74 -19.09 5.34 -3.67
N LEU A 75 -19.33 6.47 -3.02
CA LEU A 75 -20.64 7.13 -2.99
C LEU A 75 -21.15 7.48 -4.39
N PHE A 76 -20.27 7.94 -5.28
CA PHE A 76 -20.62 8.22 -6.67
C PHE A 76 -21.02 6.96 -7.44
N ASN A 77 -20.35 5.83 -7.20
CA ASN A 77 -20.74 4.56 -7.81
C ASN A 77 -22.08 4.04 -7.27
N TRP A 78 -22.36 4.22 -5.98
CA TRP A 78 -23.67 3.91 -5.41
C TRP A 78 -24.79 4.73 -6.06
N ILE A 79 -24.57 6.01 -6.34
CA ILE A 79 -25.53 6.85 -7.06
C ILE A 79 -25.83 6.29 -8.45
N LYS A 80 -24.82 5.87 -9.21
CA LYS A 80 -25.02 5.26 -10.54
C LYS A 80 -25.89 4.00 -10.48
N ILE A 81 -25.63 3.13 -9.50
CA ILE A 81 -26.41 1.90 -9.28
C ILE A 81 -27.85 2.26 -8.90
N ALA A 82 -28.04 3.24 -8.01
CA ALA A 82 -29.36 3.70 -7.59
C ALA A 82 -30.17 4.26 -8.77
N PHE A 83 -29.54 5.01 -9.68
CA PHE A 83 -30.20 5.47 -10.91
C PHE A 83 -30.62 4.31 -11.81
N GLY A 84 -29.73 3.34 -12.05
CA GLY A 84 -30.07 2.15 -12.84
C GLY A 84 -31.23 1.35 -12.24
N LEU A 85 -31.19 1.16 -10.93
CA LEU A 85 -32.24 0.47 -10.17
C LEU A 85 -33.57 1.25 -10.20
N GLY A 86 -33.52 2.57 -10.07
CA GLY A 86 -34.70 3.44 -10.15
C GLY A 86 -35.37 3.37 -11.52
N ILE A 87 -34.59 3.47 -12.60
CA ILE A 87 -35.10 3.33 -13.97
C ILE A 87 -35.73 1.96 -14.16
N PHE A 88 -35.07 0.90 -13.71
CA PHE A 88 -35.60 -0.47 -13.76
C PHE A 88 -36.96 -0.58 -13.06
N TRP A 89 -37.10 -0.04 -11.84
CA TRP A 89 -38.35 -0.10 -11.08
C TRP A 89 -39.48 0.70 -11.72
N VAL A 90 -39.19 1.87 -12.31
CA VAL A 90 -40.19 2.64 -13.07
C VAL A 90 -40.71 1.83 -14.25
N ILE A 91 -39.81 1.22 -15.03
CA ILE A 91 -40.19 0.36 -16.17
C ILE A 91 -41.00 -0.84 -15.68
N ALA A 92 -40.56 -1.50 -14.61
CA ALA A 92 -41.26 -2.65 -14.04
C ALA A 92 -42.67 -2.27 -13.54
N PHE A 93 -42.84 -1.10 -12.93
CA PHE A 93 -44.15 -0.59 -12.51
C PHE A 93 -45.09 -0.40 -13.70
N PHE A 94 -44.64 0.28 -14.76
CA PHE A 94 -45.47 0.48 -15.95
C PHE A 94 -45.79 -0.84 -16.66
N ALA A 95 -44.82 -1.75 -16.77
CA ALA A 95 -45.05 -3.08 -17.31
C ALA A 95 -46.10 -3.84 -16.48
N TYR A 96 -46.00 -3.80 -15.15
CA TYR A 96 -46.96 -4.43 -14.26
C TYR A 96 -48.35 -3.83 -14.42
N ASP A 97 -48.49 -2.50 -14.39
CA ASP A 97 -49.78 -1.82 -14.52
C ASP A 97 -50.45 -2.13 -15.88
N THR A 98 -49.73 -1.96 -16.98
CA THR A 98 -50.28 -2.13 -18.33
C THR A 98 -50.61 -3.57 -18.68
N ILE A 99 -49.78 -4.53 -18.25
CA ILE A 99 -49.91 -5.93 -18.68
C ILE A 99 -50.75 -6.75 -17.70
N ILE A 100 -50.62 -6.49 -16.40
CA ILE A 100 -51.26 -7.29 -15.35
C ILE A 100 -52.54 -6.62 -14.85
N LEU A 101 -52.52 -5.32 -14.56
CA LEU A 101 -53.67 -4.65 -13.94
C LEU A 101 -54.70 -4.11 -14.95
N ASN A 102 -54.25 -3.53 -16.06
CA ASN A 102 -55.11 -2.81 -17.00
C ASN A 102 -55.61 -3.68 -18.17
N ASN A 103 -55.25 -4.96 -18.20
CA ASN A 103 -55.69 -5.89 -19.22
C ASN A 103 -57.06 -6.47 -18.82
N GLY A 104 -58.12 -5.69 -19.03
CA GLY A 104 -59.50 -6.02 -18.61
C GLY A 104 -60.08 -7.33 -19.17
N SER A 105 -59.38 -8.01 -20.08
CA SER A 105 -59.73 -9.35 -20.58
C SER A 105 -59.06 -10.50 -19.83
N TYR A 106 -58.03 -10.24 -19.03
CA TYR A 106 -57.24 -11.28 -18.35
C TYR A 106 -57.38 -11.14 -16.85
N ARG A 107 -58.52 -11.58 -16.30
CA ARG A 107 -58.72 -11.76 -14.86
C ARG A 107 -57.66 -12.69 -14.25
N ASN A 108 -57.10 -13.57 -15.07
CA ASN A 108 -55.94 -14.38 -14.74
C ASN A 108 -54.72 -13.91 -15.56
N PRO A 109 -53.68 -13.34 -14.92
CA PRO A 109 -52.46 -12.94 -15.62
C PRO A 109 -51.78 -14.11 -16.35
N PHE A 110 -52.08 -15.36 -16.01
CA PHE A 110 -51.47 -16.55 -16.62
C PHE A 110 -52.25 -17.13 -17.81
N GLU A 111 -53.45 -16.62 -18.14
CA GLU A 111 -54.29 -17.19 -19.21
C GLU A 111 -53.76 -16.94 -20.62
N SER A 112 -53.18 -15.77 -20.88
CA SER A 112 -52.75 -15.38 -22.22
C SER A 112 -51.37 -15.90 -22.62
N GLY A 113 -50.61 -16.46 -21.68
CA GLY A 113 -49.19 -16.81 -21.87
C GLY A 113 -48.26 -15.60 -22.05
N TRP A 114 -48.76 -14.45 -22.53
CA TRP A 114 -48.00 -13.23 -22.78
C TRP A 114 -47.42 -12.61 -21.51
N THR A 115 -48.17 -12.63 -20.41
CA THR A 115 -47.67 -12.10 -19.13
C THR A 115 -46.47 -12.90 -18.62
N VAL A 116 -46.50 -14.23 -18.76
CA VAL A 116 -45.38 -15.11 -18.38
C VAL A 116 -44.17 -14.82 -19.25
N LEU A 117 -44.37 -14.64 -20.56
CA LEU A 117 -43.30 -14.30 -21.49
C LEU A 117 -42.68 -12.95 -21.14
N ILE A 118 -43.48 -11.94 -20.79
CA ILE A 118 -42.97 -10.61 -20.44
C ILE A 118 -42.22 -10.64 -19.10
N LEU A 119 -42.73 -11.36 -18.09
CA LEU A 119 -42.01 -11.58 -16.83
C LEU A 119 -40.67 -12.29 -17.06
N LEU A 120 -40.63 -13.28 -17.95
CA LEU A 120 -39.41 -13.99 -18.33
C LEU A 120 -38.40 -13.04 -19.00
N VAL A 121 -38.86 -12.17 -19.91
CA VAL A 121 -37.99 -11.18 -20.57
C VAL A 121 -37.45 -10.15 -19.57
N ILE A 122 -38.28 -9.66 -18.65
CA ILE A 122 -37.83 -8.74 -17.59
C ILE A 122 -36.80 -9.42 -16.68
N ALA A 123 -37.06 -10.66 -16.25
CA ALA A 123 -36.12 -11.44 -15.44
C ALA A 123 -34.81 -11.71 -16.19
N PHE A 124 -34.87 -11.99 -17.49
CA PHE A 124 -33.70 -12.21 -18.33
C PHE A 124 -32.85 -10.94 -18.50
N ILE A 125 -33.47 -9.79 -18.72
CA ILE A 125 -32.78 -8.49 -18.77
C ILE A 125 -32.12 -8.19 -17.41
N GLY A 126 -32.83 -8.43 -16.31
CA GLY A 126 -32.29 -8.28 -14.96
C GLY A 126 -31.08 -9.18 -14.70
N ALA A 127 -31.15 -10.45 -15.14
CA ALA A 127 -30.05 -11.40 -15.05
C ALA A 127 -28.82 -10.94 -15.86
N ILE A 128 -29.01 -10.47 -17.11
CA ILE A 128 -27.92 -9.93 -17.93
C ILE A 128 -27.28 -8.72 -17.25
N MET A 129 -28.07 -7.78 -16.72
CA MET A 129 -27.53 -6.62 -16.00
C MET A 129 -26.74 -7.03 -14.76
N ALA A 130 -27.22 -8.02 -14.00
CA ALA A 130 -26.51 -8.56 -12.83
C ALA A 130 -25.17 -9.19 -13.23
N THR A 131 -25.16 -10.03 -14.28
CA THR A 131 -23.94 -10.67 -14.78
C THR A 131 -22.93 -9.66 -15.37
N ILE A 132 -23.39 -8.61 -16.05
CA ILE A 132 -22.52 -7.52 -16.52
C ILE A 132 -21.95 -6.72 -15.33
N GLY A 133 -22.72 -6.55 -14.26
CA GLY A 133 -22.27 -5.92 -13.02
C GLY A 133 -21.14 -6.70 -12.34
N GLU A 134 -21.21 -8.03 -12.33
CA GLU A 134 -20.19 -8.89 -11.74
C GLU A 134 -18.91 -8.99 -12.59
N THR A 135 -19.02 -8.98 -13.93
CA THR A 135 -17.85 -9.16 -14.83
C THR A 135 -16.94 -7.94 -14.95
N LYS A 136 -17.34 -6.78 -14.42
CA LYS A 136 -16.51 -5.57 -14.38
C LYS A 136 -15.76 -5.35 -13.05
N ASN A 137 -15.97 -6.23 -12.08
CA ASN A 137 -15.22 -6.28 -10.81
C ASN A 137 -14.17 -7.38 -10.85
#